data_AF-A0A660VXF1-F1
#
_entry.id   AF-A0A660VXF1-F1
#
_cell.length_a   1.000
_cell.length_b   1.000
_cell.length_c   1.000
_cell.angle_alpha   90.00
_cell.angle_beta   90.00
_cell.angle_gamma   90.00
#
_symmetry.space_group_name_H-M   'P 1'
#
loop_
_entity.id
_entity.type
_entity.pdbx_description
1 polymer ?
#
loop_
_entity_poly.entity_id
_entity_poly.type
_entity_poly.pdbx_seq_one_letter_code
_entity_poly.pdbx_strand_id
1 'polypeptide(L)'
;MDEGALVVVPVLLSEPSRRDVRVSIRLDGSALLGDDFALDEQVLLIEAGRTRGQLLLSVHDDGQVEPVETIQITLFAPKGARLIGTQVHTMGIGGPRLGGPMEGLTPDELAAFRRGRPVFEHRFTPSEGLGPFYNATSCASCHSTPVAGGSSPLYRNFYLGVYQFGATPGAQSSAIPPFLSQVIPAYGSGNFHADAEFTLEGGRPLIPDDVFGFPVISAQRNSVPTFGVGLFEFVSDDTILEHYDPFDSDNDGISGQVNTQLNGTAIGRMGLKAQVNNIELFTRGPLQAQMGITSEAVEGGAGIVSLMRMQVGSDPNDPTEDDDGVPDPEISHQDLSDLIAFARFLAPPAQVPFSQAALDGQAQFDTLGCTSCHLPSLASSRGPVEAYTDLLLHDVGVDLVDNIQLGEQPAALTEFRTQPLWGVSLAAPYLHDGRAATLSAAIEAHGGEAAASRDAYLLLSESERENLITFLEHL
;
A
#
# COMPACT_ATOMS: atom_id res chain seq x y z
N MET A 1 -18.25 4.07 -7.81
CA MET A 1 -19.07 3.01 -7.19
C MET A 1 -18.76 1.74 -7.94
N ASP A 2 -19.01 0.57 -7.36
CA ASP A 2 -18.81 -0.67 -8.10
C ASP A 2 -19.77 -0.69 -9.29
N GLU A 3 -19.24 -1.06 -10.44
CA GLU A 3 -20.04 -1.53 -11.55
C GLU A 3 -20.96 -2.67 -11.05
N GLY A 4 -22.21 -2.67 -11.51
CA GLY A 4 -23.25 -3.58 -11.01
C GLY A 4 -23.92 -3.14 -9.70
N ALA A 5 -23.55 -2.00 -9.12
CA ALA A 5 -24.17 -1.50 -7.89
C ALA A 5 -25.58 -0.93 -8.11
N LEU A 6 -26.47 -1.18 -7.15
CA LEU A 6 -27.73 -0.47 -7.01
C LEU A 6 -27.57 0.70 -6.05
N VAL A 7 -27.83 1.90 -6.54
CA VAL A 7 -27.68 3.17 -5.82
C VAL A 7 -29.05 3.75 -5.51
N VAL A 8 -29.25 4.14 -4.26
CA VAL A 8 -30.50 4.76 -3.80
C VAL A 8 -30.26 6.23 -3.51
N VAL A 9 -30.90 7.11 -4.28
CA VAL A 9 -30.87 8.56 -4.04
C VAL A 9 -32.12 8.99 -3.27
N PRO A 10 -32.02 9.40 -2.00
CA PRO A 10 -33.16 9.79 -1.20
C PRO A 10 -33.68 11.17 -1.63
N VAL A 11 -34.99 11.28 -1.84
CA VAL A 11 -35.65 12.56 -2.17
C VAL A 11 -36.62 12.93 -1.05
N LEU A 12 -36.40 14.11 -0.45
CA LEU A 12 -37.14 14.57 0.73
C LEU A 12 -37.96 15.82 0.42
N LEU A 13 -39.19 15.84 0.92
CA LEU A 13 -40.09 16.99 0.86
C LEU A 13 -40.17 17.69 2.23
N SER A 14 -40.36 19.00 2.21
CA SER A 14 -40.54 19.82 3.42
C SER A 14 -41.77 19.45 4.23
N GLU A 15 -42.82 18.96 3.56
CA GLU A 15 -44.11 18.61 4.15
C GLU A 15 -44.88 17.62 3.27
N PRO A 16 -45.85 16.87 3.82
CA PRO A 16 -46.70 15.99 3.03
C PRO A 16 -47.61 16.79 2.10
N SER A 17 -47.69 16.43 0.83
CA SER A 17 -48.62 17.07 -0.11
C SER A 17 -49.97 16.36 -0.17
N ARG A 18 -51.05 17.08 -0.47
CA ARG A 18 -52.40 16.50 -0.68
C ARG A 18 -52.61 15.91 -2.08
N ARG A 19 -51.60 16.02 -2.94
CA ARG A 19 -51.55 15.49 -4.30
C ARG A 19 -50.20 14.85 -4.50
N ASP A 20 -50.08 13.99 -5.51
CA ASP A 20 -48.78 13.43 -5.84
C ASP A 20 -47.82 14.55 -6.26
N VAL A 21 -46.59 14.46 -5.75
CA VAL A 21 -45.51 15.41 -6.06
C VAL A 21 -44.64 14.77 -7.13
N ARG A 22 -44.51 15.46 -8.27
CA ARG A 22 -43.58 15.09 -9.33
C ARG A 22 -42.29 15.88 -9.16
N VAL A 23 -41.16 15.17 -9.17
CA VAL A 23 -39.82 15.75 -9.11
C VAL A 23 -39.13 15.45 -10.43
N SER A 24 -38.72 16.50 -11.16
CA SER A 24 -37.99 16.35 -12.42
C SER A 24 -36.51 16.07 -12.15
N ILE A 25 -35.92 15.22 -12.98
CA ILE A 25 -34.51 14.84 -12.89
C ILE A 25 -33.78 15.35 -14.13
N ARG A 26 -32.59 15.93 -13.94
CA ARG A 26 -31.63 16.23 -15.01
C ARG A 26 -30.36 15.45 -14.72
N LEU A 27 -29.87 14.76 -15.74
CA LEU A 27 -28.60 14.05 -15.74
C LEU A 27 -27.55 14.91 -16.45
N ASP A 28 -26.35 14.89 -15.90
CA ASP A 28 -25.13 15.52 -16.43
C ASP A 28 -23.93 14.65 -15.98
N GLY A 29 -22.71 15.02 -16.39
CA GLY A 29 -21.49 14.26 -16.11
C GLY A 29 -20.96 13.51 -17.33
N SER A 30 -19.89 12.74 -17.14
CA SER A 30 -19.22 12.00 -18.21
C SER A 30 -19.83 10.63 -18.50
N ALA A 31 -20.53 10.01 -17.55
CA ALA A 31 -21.15 8.70 -17.74
C ALA A 31 -22.46 8.79 -18.55
N LEU A 32 -22.67 7.81 -19.43
CA LEU A 32 -23.74 7.72 -20.41
C LEU A 32 -24.92 6.87 -19.90
N LEU A 33 -26.11 7.46 -19.90
CA LEU A 33 -27.35 6.75 -19.58
C LEU A 33 -27.66 5.69 -20.64
N GLY A 34 -27.77 4.44 -20.21
CA GLY A 34 -28.06 3.27 -21.04
C GLY A 34 -26.84 2.39 -21.32
N ASP A 35 -25.65 3.00 -21.34
CA ASP A 35 -24.39 2.28 -21.50
C ASP A 35 -23.78 1.98 -20.12
N ASP A 36 -23.49 3.01 -19.32
CA ASP A 36 -22.75 2.85 -18.05
C ASP A 36 -23.68 2.76 -16.83
N PHE A 37 -24.90 3.30 -16.95
CA PHE A 37 -25.93 3.17 -15.92
C PHE A 37 -27.34 3.25 -16.47
N ALA A 38 -28.29 2.71 -15.71
CA ALA A 38 -29.73 2.85 -15.93
C ALA A 38 -30.40 3.58 -14.77
N LEU A 39 -31.49 4.28 -15.09
CA LEU A 39 -32.37 4.95 -14.14
C LEU A 39 -33.78 4.36 -14.27
N ASP A 40 -34.44 4.07 -13.15
CA ASP A 40 -35.81 3.55 -13.14
C ASP A 40 -36.82 4.52 -13.73
N GLU A 41 -36.70 5.81 -13.43
CA GLU A 41 -37.58 6.87 -13.94
C GLU A 41 -36.92 8.25 -13.96
N GLN A 42 -37.11 9.01 -15.06
CA GLN A 42 -36.62 10.40 -15.17
C GLN A 42 -37.52 11.45 -14.49
N VAL A 43 -38.66 11.01 -13.95
CA VAL A 43 -39.55 11.84 -13.13
C VAL A 43 -39.99 11.00 -11.94
N LEU A 44 -39.46 11.31 -10.76
CA LEU A 44 -39.83 10.61 -9.53
C LEU A 44 -41.23 11.05 -9.08
N LEU A 45 -42.08 10.06 -8.79
CA LEU A 45 -43.40 10.27 -8.21
C LEU A 45 -43.39 10.01 -6.70
N ILE A 46 -43.69 11.03 -5.90
CA ILE A 46 -43.93 10.89 -4.46
C ILE A 46 -45.44 10.96 -4.23
N GLU A 47 -46.03 9.85 -3.81
CA GLU A 47 -47.47 9.73 -3.58
C GLU A 47 -47.99 10.75 -2.55
N ALA A 48 -49.23 11.20 -2.75
CA ALA A 48 -49.92 12.09 -1.81
C ALA A 48 -49.84 11.58 -0.36
N GLY A 49 -49.53 12.48 0.57
CA GLY A 49 -49.36 12.18 1.99
C GLY A 49 -47.98 11.64 2.37
N ARG A 50 -47.08 11.38 1.43
CA ARG A 50 -45.67 11.02 1.70
C ARG A 50 -44.76 12.26 1.70
N THR A 51 -43.63 12.13 2.38
CA THR A 51 -42.56 13.14 2.44
C THR A 51 -41.22 12.62 1.92
N ARG A 52 -41.18 11.36 1.50
CA ARG A 52 -39.97 10.66 1.07
C ARG A 52 -40.25 9.87 -0.19
N GLY A 53 -39.36 10.00 -1.17
CA GLY A 53 -39.25 9.13 -2.33
C GLY A 53 -37.81 8.62 -2.46
N GLN A 54 -37.61 7.66 -3.34
CA GLN A 54 -36.30 7.09 -3.64
C GLN A 54 -36.19 6.97 -5.15
N LEU A 55 -35.08 7.46 -5.69
CA LEU A 55 -34.69 7.23 -7.07
C LEU A 55 -33.69 6.08 -7.09
N LEU A 56 -33.93 5.07 -7.92
CA LEU A 56 -33.03 3.91 -8.06
C LEU A 56 -32.20 4.05 -9.33
N LEU A 57 -30.89 3.91 -9.14
CA LEU A 57 -29.91 3.90 -10.22
C LEU A 57 -29.17 2.57 -10.21
N SER A 58 -29.02 1.93 -11.37
CA SER A 58 -28.25 0.71 -11.54
C SER A 58 -27.03 1.02 -12.37
N VAL A 59 -25.84 0.85 -11.81
CA VAL A 59 -24.58 0.94 -12.56
C VAL A 59 -24.42 -0.38 -13.33
N HIS A 60 -24.09 -0.32 -14.61
CA HIS A 60 -23.83 -1.52 -15.40
C HIS A 60 -22.43 -2.07 -15.08
N ASP A 61 -22.24 -3.37 -15.21
CA ASP A 61 -20.93 -4.04 -15.13
C ASP A 61 -20.73 -4.74 -16.46
N ASP A 62 -19.85 -4.19 -17.28
CA ASP A 62 -19.49 -4.74 -18.58
C ASP A 62 -18.24 -5.64 -18.50
N GLY A 63 -17.65 -5.73 -17.29
CA GLY A 63 -16.47 -6.51 -17.00
C GLY A 63 -15.15 -5.84 -17.37
N GLN A 64 -15.15 -4.56 -17.75
CA GLN A 64 -13.94 -3.79 -18.05
C GLN A 64 -13.57 -2.87 -16.88
N VAL A 65 -12.34 -2.36 -16.88
CA VAL A 65 -11.90 -1.33 -15.93
C VAL A 65 -11.68 -0.08 -16.74
N GLU A 66 -12.60 0.86 -16.60
CA GLU A 66 -12.63 2.11 -17.36
C GLU A 66 -12.17 3.28 -16.47
N PRO A 67 -11.82 4.45 -17.04
CA PRO A 67 -11.55 5.66 -16.26
C PRO A 67 -12.73 6.06 -15.36
N VAL A 68 -12.48 6.90 -14.33
CA VAL A 68 -13.58 7.44 -13.52
C VAL A 68 -14.50 8.28 -14.40
N GLU A 69 -15.74 7.85 -14.50
CA GLU A 69 -16.84 8.62 -15.07
C GLU A 69 -17.73 9.20 -13.98
N THR A 70 -18.48 10.26 -14.31
CA THR A 70 -19.30 10.98 -13.34
C THR A 70 -20.77 10.95 -13.76
N ILE A 71 -21.63 10.65 -12.79
CA ILE A 71 -23.08 10.81 -12.88
C ILE A 71 -23.47 11.97 -11.96
N GLN A 72 -23.99 13.05 -12.53
CA GLN A 72 -24.54 14.17 -11.79
C GLN A 72 -26.07 14.21 -11.94
N ILE A 73 -26.77 13.95 -10.84
CA ILE A 73 -28.24 13.98 -10.77
C ILE A 73 -28.67 15.29 -10.12
N THR A 74 -29.41 16.11 -10.86
CA THR A 74 -30.05 17.33 -10.34
C THR A 74 -31.55 17.13 -10.19
N LEU A 75 -32.06 17.28 -8.97
CA LEU A 75 -33.47 17.24 -8.61
C LEU A 75 -34.07 18.65 -8.68
N PHE A 76 -35.13 18.85 -9.46
CA PHE A 76 -35.70 20.19 -9.63
C PHE A 76 -37.23 20.20 -9.90
N ALA A 77 -37.77 21.43 -9.87
CA ALA A 77 -39.17 21.76 -10.18
C ALA A 77 -40.24 20.89 -9.46
N PRO A 78 -40.15 20.68 -8.13
CA PRO A 78 -41.20 19.95 -7.42
C PRO A 78 -42.53 20.69 -7.52
N LYS A 79 -43.61 19.97 -7.87
CA LYS A 79 -44.97 20.54 -7.89
C LYS A 79 -45.77 20.06 -6.67
N GLY A 80 -46.18 20.99 -5.82
CA GLY A 80 -47.08 20.72 -4.68
C GLY A 80 -46.40 20.54 -3.31
N ALA A 81 -45.07 20.61 -3.26
CA ALA A 81 -44.23 20.70 -2.05
C ALA A 81 -42.85 21.27 -2.42
N ARG A 82 -41.98 21.55 -1.43
CA ARG A 82 -40.60 21.98 -1.66
C ARG A 82 -39.62 20.84 -1.34
N LEU A 83 -38.55 20.70 -2.13
CA LEU A 83 -37.43 19.80 -1.84
C LEU A 83 -36.59 20.33 -0.65
N ILE A 84 -36.12 19.43 0.20
CA ILE A 84 -35.18 19.72 1.29
C ILE A 84 -33.96 18.80 1.21
N GLY A 85 -32.82 19.25 1.75
CA GLY A 85 -31.56 18.52 1.68
C GLY A 85 -30.80 18.75 0.36
N THR A 86 -29.95 17.78 0.01
CA THR A 86 -29.13 17.78 -1.21
C THR A 86 -30.02 17.69 -2.45
N GLN A 87 -29.78 18.56 -3.44
CA GLN A 87 -30.52 18.59 -4.70
C GLN A 87 -29.64 18.24 -5.91
N VAL A 88 -28.33 18.27 -5.74
CA VAL A 88 -27.35 17.85 -6.75
C VAL A 88 -26.54 16.72 -6.13
N HIS A 89 -26.63 15.53 -6.71
CA HIS A 89 -25.88 14.36 -6.30
C HIS A 89 -24.85 14.05 -7.38
N THR A 90 -23.57 14.10 -7.05
CA THR A 90 -22.49 13.71 -7.97
C THR A 90 -21.91 12.38 -7.48
N MET A 91 -21.79 11.44 -8.40
CA MET A 91 -21.33 10.08 -8.13
C MET A 91 -20.27 9.72 -9.18
N GLY A 92 -19.14 9.16 -8.74
CA GLY A 92 -18.19 8.51 -9.66
C GLY A 92 -18.60 7.05 -9.92
N ILE A 93 -18.52 6.59 -11.16
CA ILE A 93 -18.60 5.19 -11.58
C ILE A 93 -17.35 4.87 -12.42
N GLY A 94 -16.85 3.64 -12.40
CA GLY A 94 -15.54 3.33 -12.99
C GLY A 94 -14.33 3.92 -12.23
N GLY A 95 -13.14 3.71 -12.82
CA GLY A 95 -11.81 4.06 -12.32
C GLY A 95 -11.23 3.09 -11.29
N PRO A 96 -9.91 3.16 -11.02
CA PRO A 96 -9.29 2.40 -9.95
C PRO A 96 -9.90 2.82 -8.62
N ARG A 97 -10.91 2.06 -8.19
CA ARG A 97 -11.43 2.12 -6.83
C ARG A 97 -10.27 1.82 -5.89
N LEU A 98 -10.23 2.47 -4.74
CA LEU A 98 -9.30 2.08 -3.69
C LEU A 98 -9.50 0.58 -3.36
N GLY A 99 -8.44 -0.22 -3.50
CA GLY A 99 -8.49 -1.69 -3.41
C GLY A 99 -8.88 -2.43 -4.69
N GLY A 100 -9.12 -1.72 -5.80
CA GLY A 100 -9.52 -2.22 -7.11
C GLY A 100 -8.35 -2.53 -8.05
N PRO A 101 -8.64 -3.14 -9.21
CA PRO A 101 -7.63 -3.45 -10.22
C PRO A 101 -7.13 -2.19 -10.93
N MET A 102 -5.89 -2.24 -11.43
CA MET A 102 -5.34 -1.27 -12.38
C MET A 102 -6.17 -1.22 -13.67
N GLU A 103 -6.09 -0.10 -14.37
CA GLU A 103 -6.67 0.03 -15.71
C GLU A 103 -5.88 -0.78 -16.75
N GLY A 104 -6.54 -1.14 -17.86
CA GLY A 104 -5.88 -1.77 -19.01
C GLY A 104 -5.43 -3.22 -18.80
N LEU A 105 -6.05 -3.94 -17.85
CA LEU A 105 -5.85 -5.38 -17.70
C LEU A 105 -6.58 -6.15 -18.80
N THR A 106 -5.94 -7.22 -19.28
CA THR A 106 -6.62 -8.23 -20.11
C THR A 106 -7.70 -8.95 -19.30
N PRO A 107 -8.69 -9.60 -19.96
CA PRO A 107 -9.72 -10.37 -19.26
C PRO A 107 -9.14 -11.45 -18.33
N ASP A 108 -8.03 -12.09 -18.72
CA ASP A 108 -7.39 -13.13 -17.90
C ASP A 108 -6.67 -12.55 -16.67
N GLU A 109 -5.98 -11.41 -16.82
CA GLU A 109 -5.36 -10.68 -15.70
C GLU A 109 -6.41 -10.19 -14.71
N LEU A 110 -7.52 -9.62 -15.20
CA LEU A 110 -8.63 -9.19 -14.36
C LEU A 110 -9.29 -10.37 -13.63
N ALA A 111 -9.46 -11.51 -14.31
CA ALA A 111 -9.97 -12.71 -13.68
C ALA A 111 -9.03 -13.23 -12.58
N ALA A 112 -7.71 -13.23 -12.81
CA ALA A 112 -6.71 -13.61 -11.80
C ALA A 112 -6.72 -12.65 -10.60
N PHE A 113 -6.75 -11.33 -10.85
CA PHE A 113 -6.89 -10.33 -9.80
C PHE A 113 -8.13 -10.56 -8.93
N ARG A 114 -9.29 -10.82 -9.56
CA ARG A 114 -10.56 -11.09 -8.88
C ARG A 114 -10.50 -12.38 -8.04
N ARG A 115 -9.82 -13.42 -8.50
CA ARG A 115 -9.57 -14.65 -7.73
C ARG A 115 -8.54 -14.47 -6.62
N GLY A 116 -7.58 -13.56 -6.78
CA GLY A 116 -6.54 -13.32 -5.79
C GLY A 116 -7.01 -12.56 -4.56
N ARG A 117 -8.00 -11.68 -4.70
CA ARG A 117 -8.57 -10.94 -3.56
C ARG A 117 -9.02 -11.86 -2.40
N PRO A 118 -9.86 -12.89 -2.61
CA PRO A 118 -10.24 -13.78 -1.52
C PRO A 118 -9.05 -14.54 -0.92
N VAL A 119 -7.98 -14.83 -1.68
CA VAL A 119 -6.74 -15.41 -1.14
C VAL A 119 -6.04 -14.42 -0.21
N PHE A 120 -5.92 -13.16 -0.62
CA PHE A 120 -5.32 -12.08 0.20
C PHE A 120 -6.09 -11.84 1.52
N GLU A 121 -7.42 -12.00 1.47
CA GLU A 121 -8.32 -11.85 2.62
C GLU A 121 -8.48 -13.14 3.45
N HIS A 122 -8.00 -14.28 2.93
CA HIS A 122 -8.18 -15.59 3.56
C HIS A 122 -7.45 -15.67 4.89
N ARG A 123 -8.18 -16.08 5.93
CA ARG A 123 -7.64 -16.28 7.28
C ARG A 123 -7.26 -17.75 7.45
N PHE A 124 -5.99 -18.05 7.25
CA PHE A 124 -5.44 -19.37 7.46
C PHE A 124 -5.59 -19.80 8.92
N THR A 125 -5.81 -21.10 9.10
CA THR A 125 -5.91 -21.77 10.39
C THR A 125 -4.73 -22.74 10.57
N PRO A 126 -4.44 -23.21 11.79
CA PRO A 126 -3.40 -24.22 12.00
C PRO A 126 -3.63 -25.51 11.22
N SER A 127 -4.89 -25.88 10.93
CA SER A 127 -5.20 -27.04 10.07
C SER A 127 -4.93 -26.81 8.59
N GLU A 128 -4.68 -25.58 8.17
CA GLU A 128 -4.39 -25.16 6.80
C GLU A 128 -2.92 -24.71 6.63
N GLY A 129 -2.05 -24.92 7.61
CA GLY A 129 -0.63 -24.54 7.51
C GLY A 129 -0.21 -23.32 8.30
N LEU A 130 -1.11 -22.65 9.04
CA LEU A 130 -0.73 -21.42 9.75
C LEU A 130 0.27 -21.75 10.88
N GLY A 131 1.55 -21.54 10.64
CA GLY A 131 2.57 -21.77 11.65
C GLY A 131 3.89 -22.27 11.08
N PRO A 132 4.75 -22.89 11.89
CA PRO A 132 4.63 -23.04 13.34
C PRO A 132 4.81 -21.69 14.08
N PHE A 133 5.20 -20.62 13.38
CA PHE A 133 5.36 -19.26 13.91
C PHE A 133 4.73 -18.21 12.98
N TYR A 134 3.96 -17.27 13.53
CA TYR A 134 3.28 -16.24 12.73
C TYR A 134 3.01 -14.94 13.52
N ASN A 135 2.80 -13.85 12.78
CA ASN A 135 2.37 -12.53 13.28
C ASN A 135 0.89 -12.24 12.95
N ALA A 136 0.40 -12.79 11.84
CA ALA A 136 -0.95 -12.57 11.33
C ALA A 136 -1.46 -13.82 10.61
N THR A 137 -2.78 -13.89 10.41
CA THR A 137 -3.42 -15.06 9.77
C THR A 137 -3.87 -14.80 8.34
N SER A 138 -3.67 -13.58 7.82
CA SER A 138 -4.05 -13.14 6.47
C SER A 138 -3.22 -11.93 6.09
N CYS A 139 -2.96 -11.72 4.79
CA CYS A 139 -2.33 -10.48 4.30
C CYS A 139 -3.15 -9.25 4.72
N ALA A 140 -4.48 -9.34 4.58
CA ALA A 140 -5.41 -8.28 4.99
C ALA A 140 -5.35 -7.94 6.50
N SER A 141 -4.84 -8.80 7.38
CA SER A 141 -4.69 -8.44 8.80
C SER A 141 -3.69 -7.31 9.03
N CYS A 142 -2.68 -7.19 8.16
CA CYS A 142 -1.64 -6.16 8.19
C CYS A 142 -1.79 -5.13 7.06
N HIS A 143 -2.56 -5.42 6.02
CA HIS A 143 -2.79 -4.50 4.90
C HIS A 143 -4.29 -4.24 4.70
N SER A 144 -4.92 -3.59 5.67
CA SER A 144 -6.39 -3.43 5.74
C SER A 144 -6.88 -2.01 5.75
N THR A 145 -6.02 -1.02 5.98
CA THR A 145 -6.45 0.36 6.18
C THR A 145 -6.12 1.21 4.96
N PRO A 146 -7.11 1.84 4.30
CA PRO A 146 -8.55 1.81 4.62
C PRO A 146 -9.29 0.59 4.03
N VAL A 147 -8.68 -0.15 3.11
CA VAL A 147 -9.21 -1.39 2.52
C VAL A 147 -8.07 -2.40 2.31
N ALA A 148 -8.40 -3.60 1.83
CA ALA A 148 -7.42 -4.61 1.44
C ALA A 148 -6.34 -4.04 0.52
N GLY A 149 -5.08 -4.22 0.91
CA GLY A 149 -3.91 -3.67 0.24
C GLY A 149 -3.41 -2.33 0.80
N GLY A 150 -4.08 -1.76 1.80
CA GLY A 150 -3.65 -0.53 2.47
C GLY A 150 -2.56 -0.71 3.53
N SER A 151 -2.41 0.29 4.40
CA SER A 151 -1.53 0.27 5.56
C SER A 151 -2.14 -0.51 6.74
N SER A 152 -1.52 -0.40 7.92
CA SER A 152 -2.06 -0.95 9.17
C SER A 152 -2.05 0.04 10.33
N PRO A 153 -3.00 -0.08 11.27
CA PRO A 153 -2.91 0.60 12.56
C PRO A 153 -1.70 0.11 13.38
N LEU A 154 -1.19 0.95 14.29
CA LEU A 154 0.03 0.68 15.09
C LEU A 154 0.04 -0.65 15.85
N TYR A 155 -1.11 -1.18 16.27
CA TYR A 155 -1.15 -2.46 16.98
C TYR A 155 -0.74 -3.65 16.10
N ARG A 156 -0.69 -3.47 14.78
CA ARG A 156 -0.20 -4.45 13.80
C ARG A 156 1.26 -4.24 13.39
N ASN A 157 1.95 -3.28 14.00
CA ASN A 157 3.40 -3.19 13.84
C ASN A 157 4.05 -4.54 14.19
N PHE A 158 5.05 -4.91 13.41
CA PHE A 158 5.83 -6.12 13.61
C PHE A 158 7.26 -5.75 13.97
N TYR A 159 7.99 -6.73 14.49
CA TYR A 159 9.35 -6.54 14.96
C TYR A 159 10.32 -7.31 14.10
N LEU A 160 11.50 -6.74 13.92
CA LEU A 160 12.67 -7.40 13.39
C LEU A 160 13.67 -7.59 14.53
N GLY A 161 14.41 -8.69 14.49
CA GLY A 161 15.49 -8.97 15.42
C GLY A 161 16.64 -9.67 14.70
N VAL A 162 17.83 -9.11 14.87
CA VAL A 162 19.03 -9.59 14.20
C VAL A 162 20.24 -9.52 15.10
N TYR A 163 21.22 -10.39 14.87
CA TYR A 163 22.53 -10.31 15.50
C TYR A 163 23.63 -10.21 14.44
N GLN A 164 24.77 -9.60 14.79
CA GLN A 164 25.88 -9.39 13.85
C GLN A 164 27.12 -10.16 14.31
N PHE A 165 27.60 -11.08 13.47
CA PHE A 165 28.80 -11.87 13.74
C PHE A 165 30.05 -11.04 13.43
N GLY A 166 30.68 -10.48 14.47
CA GLY A 166 31.80 -9.56 14.32
C GLY A 166 31.32 -8.16 13.94
N ALA A 167 31.56 -7.18 14.83
CA ALA A 167 31.13 -5.78 14.71
C ALA A 167 31.88 -4.99 13.62
N THR A 168 31.96 -5.53 12.41
CA THR A 168 32.51 -4.82 11.26
C THR A 168 31.37 -4.03 10.63
N PRO A 169 31.45 -2.69 10.56
CA PRO A 169 30.51 -1.90 9.80
C PRO A 169 30.37 -2.47 8.38
N GLY A 170 29.15 -2.75 7.95
CA GLY A 170 28.86 -3.33 6.63
C GLY A 170 28.64 -4.85 6.58
N ALA A 171 28.76 -5.59 7.68
CA ALA A 171 28.40 -7.01 7.70
C ALA A 171 26.87 -7.19 7.83
N GLN A 172 26.26 -7.93 6.89
CA GLN A 172 24.82 -8.19 6.87
C GLN A 172 24.30 -8.85 8.17
N SER A 173 23.17 -8.35 8.66
CA SER A 173 22.44 -8.82 9.84
C SER A 173 21.91 -10.26 9.70
N SER A 174 22.11 -11.10 10.73
CA SER A 174 21.65 -12.51 10.76
C SER A 174 20.39 -12.68 11.60
N ALA A 175 19.47 -13.55 11.20
CA ALA A 175 18.26 -13.87 11.96
C ALA A 175 18.61 -14.50 13.32
N ILE A 176 17.85 -14.19 14.37
CA ILE A 176 18.05 -14.78 15.70
C ILE A 176 17.71 -16.27 15.67
N PRO A 177 18.62 -17.20 16.03
CA PRO A 177 18.30 -18.62 16.10
C PRO A 177 17.15 -18.88 17.10
N PRO A 178 16.27 -19.83 16.80
CA PRO A 178 16.25 -20.76 15.66
C PRO A 178 15.49 -20.20 14.45
N PHE A 179 15.10 -18.93 14.45
CA PHE A 179 14.32 -18.35 13.35
C PHE A 179 15.16 -18.29 12.08
N LEU A 180 14.53 -18.66 10.95
CA LEU A 180 15.11 -18.55 9.61
C LEU A 180 14.94 -17.13 9.03
N SER A 181 14.17 -16.29 9.71
CA SER A 181 13.78 -14.95 9.30
C SER A 181 14.17 -13.91 10.35
N GLN A 182 14.49 -12.69 9.90
CA GLN A 182 14.68 -11.54 10.78
C GLN A 182 13.36 -11.07 11.42
N VAL A 183 12.20 -11.47 10.89
CA VAL A 183 10.89 -11.20 11.51
C VAL A 183 10.81 -11.95 12.83
N ILE A 184 10.47 -11.24 13.89
CA ILE A 184 10.12 -11.85 15.17
C ILE A 184 8.63 -12.19 15.12
N PRO A 185 8.26 -13.48 15.24
CA PRO A 185 6.86 -13.90 15.24
C PRO A 185 6.15 -13.40 16.50
N ALA A 186 4.83 -13.27 16.48
CA ALA A 186 4.04 -12.90 17.65
C ALA A 186 3.43 -14.11 18.35
N TYR A 187 3.24 -15.19 17.60
CA TYR A 187 2.59 -16.43 18.02
C TYR A 187 3.38 -17.62 17.47
N GLY A 188 3.28 -18.76 18.13
CA GLY A 188 3.80 -20.02 17.62
C GLY A 188 3.88 -21.12 18.67
N SER A 189 4.29 -22.32 18.24
CA SER A 189 4.48 -23.50 19.10
C SER A 189 5.96 -23.90 19.20
N GLY A 190 6.38 -24.46 20.34
CA GLY A 190 7.72 -25.04 20.53
C GLY A 190 8.57 -24.38 21.62
N ASN A 191 9.84 -24.79 21.73
CA ASN A 191 10.76 -24.55 22.87
C ASN A 191 11.03 -23.08 23.29
N PHE A 192 10.49 -22.07 22.61
CA PHE A 192 10.53 -20.67 23.07
C PHE A 192 9.42 -20.34 24.09
N HIS A 193 8.38 -21.15 24.13
CA HIS A 193 7.40 -21.20 25.20
C HIS A 193 7.37 -22.65 25.70
N ALA A 194 8.23 -22.98 26.68
CA ALA A 194 8.44 -24.35 27.13
C ALA A 194 7.17 -25.11 27.57
N ASP A 195 6.02 -24.44 27.72
CA ASP A 195 4.74 -25.03 28.10
C ASP A 195 3.50 -24.49 27.32
N ALA A 196 3.66 -23.83 26.17
CA ALA A 196 2.50 -23.30 25.42
C ALA A 196 2.13 -24.18 24.22
N GLU A 197 1.06 -24.98 24.37
CA GLU A 197 0.13 -25.23 23.26
C GLU A 197 -0.33 -23.88 22.68
N PHE A 198 -0.82 -23.82 21.43
CA PHE A 198 -1.35 -22.61 20.77
C PHE A 198 -2.14 -21.72 21.75
N THR A 199 -1.46 -20.76 22.38
CA THR A 199 -2.09 -19.90 23.38
C THR A 199 -1.82 -18.46 23.02
N LEU A 200 -2.89 -17.67 23.05
CA LEU A 200 -2.81 -16.21 23.10
C LEU A 200 -2.22 -15.72 24.45
N GLU A 201 -1.98 -16.63 25.39
CA GLU A 201 -1.54 -16.34 26.76
C GLU A 201 -0.04 -16.06 26.88
N GLY A 202 0.79 -16.45 25.89
CA GLY A 202 2.25 -16.27 25.91
C GLY A 202 2.76 -14.90 25.45
N GLY A 203 1.95 -14.13 24.72
CA GLY A 203 2.39 -12.88 24.08
C GLY A 203 3.49 -13.08 23.03
N ARG A 204 4.07 -11.98 22.52
CA ARG A 204 5.21 -12.05 21.60
C ARG A 204 6.43 -12.65 22.31
N PRO A 205 7.25 -13.49 21.66
CA PRO A 205 8.55 -13.89 22.18
C PRO A 205 9.38 -12.68 22.58
N LEU A 206 10.07 -12.79 23.71
CA LEU A 206 11.04 -11.77 24.13
C LEU A 206 12.22 -11.77 23.15
N ILE A 207 12.54 -10.61 22.61
CA ILE A 207 13.76 -10.41 21.83
C ILE A 207 14.92 -10.40 22.83
N PRO A 208 15.87 -11.34 22.76
CA PRO A 208 17.00 -11.38 23.69
C PRO A 208 17.93 -10.19 23.49
N ASP A 209 18.62 -9.75 24.54
CA ASP A 209 19.60 -8.67 24.45
C ASP A 209 20.88 -9.11 23.71
N ASP A 210 21.23 -10.40 23.79
CA ASP A 210 22.39 -10.99 23.11
C ASP A 210 22.11 -12.41 22.61
N VAL A 211 22.81 -12.78 21.53
CA VAL A 211 22.84 -14.13 20.95
C VAL A 211 24.29 -14.53 20.77
N PHE A 212 24.71 -15.61 21.44
CA PHE A 212 26.09 -16.08 21.45
C PHE A 212 27.12 -15.01 21.87
N GLY A 213 26.74 -14.09 22.76
CA GLY A 213 27.60 -12.97 23.19
C GLY A 213 27.69 -11.81 22.20
N PHE A 214 26.89 -11.82 21.13
CA PHE A 214 26.74 -10.69 20.21
C PHE A 214 25.46 -9.92 20.54
N PRO A 215 25.50 -8.59 20.67
CA PRO A 215 24.30 -7.79 20.87
C PRO A 215 23.27 -8.00 19.76
N VAL A 216 22.00 -8.05 20.16
CA VAL A 216 20.88 -8.08 19.24
C VAL A 216 20.44 -6.66 18.90
N ILE A 217 20.19 -6.42 17.62
CA ILE A 217 19.54 -5.23 17.10
C ILE A 217 18.08 -5.57 16.87
N SER A 218 17.18 -4.76 17.39
CA SER A 218 15.74 -4.89 17.15
C SER A 218 15.18 -3.63 16.50
N ALA A 219 14.26 -3.81 15.57
CA ALA A 219 13.52 -2.73 14.94
C ALA A 219 12.02 -3.00 14.98
N GLN A 220 11.22 -1.94 14.94
CA GLN A 220 9.79 -2.01 14.73
C GLN A 220 9.45 -1.44 13.35
N ARG A 221 8.53 -2.08 12.63
CA ARG A 221 8.05 -1.59 11.33
C ARG A 221 6.52 -1.61 11.25
N ASN A 222 5.96 -0.64 10.53
CA ASN A 222 4.57 -0.61 10.13
C ASN A 222 4.42 -1.21 8.72
N SER A 223 3.28 -1.84 8.45
CA SER A 223 3.02 -2.44 7.13
C SER A 223 2.74 -1.35 6.12
N VAL A 224 3.56 -1.27 5.08
CA VAL A 224 3.39 -0.29 3.99
C VAL A 224 2.16 -0.62 3.15
N PRO A 225 1.43 0.38 2.61
CA PRO A 225 0.45 0.16 1.57
C PRO A 225 1.05 -0.55 0.36
N THR A 226 0.25 -1.41 -0.25
CA THR A 226 0.60 -2.19 -1.46
C THR A 226 -0.06 -1.65 -2.73
N PHE A 227 -0.92 -0.62 -2.62
CA PHE A 227 -1.55 0.03 -3.76
C PHE A 227 -0.49 0.49 -4.79
N GLY A 228 -0.64 0.05 -6.03
CA GLY A 228 0.23 0.42 -7.15
C GLY A 228 1.63 -0.18 -7.12
N VAL A 229 2.05 -0.91 -6.08
CA VAL A 229 3.45 -1.37 -5.91
C VAL A 229 3.90 -2.28 -7.05
N GLY A 230 2.98 -3.07 -7.64
CA GLY A 230 3.28 -3.88 -8.83
C GLY A 230 3.72 -3.06 -10.06
N LEU A 231 3.38 -1.77 -10.15
CA LEU A 231 3.82 -0.91 -11.24
C LEU A 231 5.34 -0.74 -11.28
N PHE A 232 6.03 -0.89 -10.15
CA PHE A 232 7.49 -0.76 -10.09
C PHE A 232 8.22 -1.89 -10.83
N GLU A 233 7.59 -3.04 -11.08
CA GLU A 233 8.19 -4.08 -11.95
C GLU A 233 8.39 -3.59 -13.39
N PHE A 234 7.58 -2.62 -13.83
CA PHE A 234 7.63 -2.09 -15.19
C PHE A 234 8.61 -0.94 -15.37
N VAL A 235 9.19 -0.41 -14.28
CA VAL A 235 10.26 0.60 -14.29
C VAL A 235 11.58 -0.12 -14.61
N SER A 236 12.37 0.39 -15.55
CA SER A 236 13.63 -0.26 -15.91
C SER A 236 14.74 0.02 -14.89
N ASP A 237 15.75 -0.86 -14.81
CA ASP A 237 16.95 -0.59 -14.00
C ASP A 237 17.65 0.70 -14.46
N ASP A 238 17.70 0.96 -15.77
CA ASP A 238 18.26 2.19 -16.33
C ASP A 238 17.52 3.43 -15.81
N THR A 239 16.19 3.38 -15.71
CA THR A 239 15.38 4.48 -15.16
C THR A 239 15.69 4.76 -13.70
N ILE A 240 15.92 3.73 -12.89
CA ILE A 240 16.33 3.90 -11.48
C ILE A 240 17.74 4.49 -11.42
N LEU A 241 18.65 4.01 -12.27
CA LEU A 241 20.04 4.45 -12.31
C LEU A 241 20.23 5.88 -12.83
N GLU A 242 19.24 6.50 -13.48
CA GLU A 242 19.29 7.92 -13.88
C GLU A 242 19.52 8.86 -12.69
N HIS A 243 19.11 8.47 -11.49
CA HIS A 243 19.22 9.27 -10.26
C HIS A 243 20.18 8.63 -9.23
N TYR A 244 20.92 7.58 -9.63
CA TYR A 244 21.91 6.94 -8.78
C TYR A 244 23.14 7.84 -8.62
N ASP A 245 23.28 8.44 -7.44
CA ASP A 245 24.42 9.26 -7.05
C ASP A 245 24.93 8.88 -5.65
N PRO A 246 25.66 7.76 -5.53
CA PRO A 246 26.10 7.22 -4.24
C PRO A 246 27.14 8.10 -3.53
N PHE A 247 27.68 9.12 -4.19
CA PHE A 247 28.78 9.93 -3.70
C PHE A 247 28.47 11.43 -3.68
N ASP A 248 27.21 11.83 -3.91
CA ASP A 248 26.79 13.24 -3.99
C ASP A 248 27.74 14.02 -4.92
N SER A 249 27.85 13.52 -6.15
CA SER A 249 28.84 13.95 -7.14
C SER A 249 28.56 15.36 -7.64
N ASP A 250 27.31 15.80 -7.61
CA ASP A 250 26.90 17.16 -7.96
C ASP A 250 26.88 18.13 -6.75
N ASN A 251 27.08 17.62 -5.52
CA ASN A 251 27.14 18.37 -4.26
C ASN A 251 25.83 19.11 -3.95
N ASP A 252 24.69 18.51 -4.30
CA ASP A 252 23.37 18.99 -3.89
C ASP A 252 23.00 18.54 -2.46
N GLY A 253 23.78 17.62 -1.88
CA GLY A 253 23.61 17.09 -0.53
C GLY A 253 22.73 15.85 -0.45
N ILE A 254 22.34 15.27 -1.58
CA ILE A 254 21.49 14.08 -1.70
C ILE A 254 22.32 12.93 -2.28
N SER A 255 22.20 11.75 -1.68
CA SER A 255 22.87 10.55 -2.20
C SER A 255 21.84 9.49 -2.55
N GLY A 256 21.72 9.21 -3.86
CA GLY A 256 20.80 8.20 -4.37
C GLY A 256 21.45 6.83 -4.42
N GLN A 257 21.05 5.90 -3.55
CA GLN A 257 21.66 4.56 -3.47
C GLN A 257 20.73 3.45 -3.96
N VAL A 258 21.28 2.43 -4.62
CA VAL A 258 20.54 1.21 -4.97
C VAL A 258 20.79 0.09 -3.96
N ASN A 259 19.75 -0.64 -3.59
CA ASN A 259 19.94 -1.92 -2.93
C ASN A 259 20.22 -3.01 -3.97
N THR A 260 21.23 -3.86 -3.72
CA THR A 260 21.64 -4.98 -4.58
C THR A 260 22.19 -6.17 -3.76
N GLN A 261 22.15 -7.35 -4.38
CA GLN A 261 22.92 -8.55 -3.98
C GLN A 261 23.57 -9.20 -5.21
N LEU A 262 24.46 -10.16 -4.96
CA LEU A 262 25.17 -10.96 -5.96
C LEU A 262 25.97 -10.10 -6.94
N ASN A 263 26.76 -9.16 -6.42
CA ASN A 263 27.59 -8.22 -7.19
C ASN A 263 26.78 -7.31 -8.15
N GLY A 264 25.59 -6.89 -7.75
CA GLY A 264 24.81 -5.92 -8.52
C GLY A 264 24.02 -6.49 -9.71
N THR A 265 23.72 -7.80 -9.71
CA THR A 265 23.00 -8.43 -10.83
C THR A 265 21.51 -8.10 -10.89
N ALA A 266 20.93 -7.49 -9.85
CA ALA A 266 19.58 -6.93 -9.86
C ALA A 266 19.44 -5.77 -8.88
N ILE A 267 18.57 -4.81 -9.24
CA ILE A 267 18.27 -3.60 -8.45
C ILE A 267 16.93 -3.74 -7.73
N GLY A 268 16.99 -3.46 -6.43
CA GLY A 268 15.84 -3.45 -5.54
C GLY A 268 14.90 -2.29 -5.78
N ARG A 269 13.59 -2.49 -5.59
CA ARG A 269 12.57 -1.47 -5.82
C ARG A 269 11.32 -1.56 -4.93
N MET A 270 11.14 -2.63 -4.17
CA MET A 270 10.00 -2.76 -3.24
C MET A 270 10.44 -3.04 -1.80
N GLY A 271 9.55 -2.71 -0.87
CA GLY A 271 9.81 -2.73 0.57
C GLY A 271 10.45 -1.43 1.09
N LEU A 272 10.64 -1.36 2.41
CA LEU A 272 11.15 -0.18 3.09
C LEU A 272 12.63 0.11 2.82
N LYS A 273 13.42 -0.91 2.47
CA LYS A 273 14.84 -0.77 2.12
C LYS A 273 15.13 -1.34 0.73
N ALA A 274 14.15 -1.32 -0.18
CA ALA A 274 14.30 -1.83 -1.55
C ALA A 274 14.83 -3.29 -1.61
N GLN A 275 14.47 -4.15 -0.66
CA GLN A 275 15.10 -5.47 -0.53
C GLN A 275 14.65 -6.51 -1.58
N VAL A 276 13.69 -6.18 -2.44
CA VAL A 276 13.23 -7.03 -3.56
C VAL A 276 13.03 -6.24 -4.84
N ASN A 277 13.13 -6.92 -5.97
CA ASN A 277 12.95 -6.36 -7.30
C ASN A 277 11.63 -6.75 -8.00
N ASN A 278 10.90 -7.74 -7.49
CA ASN A 278 9.67 -8.23 -8.12
C ASN A 278 8.58 -8.53 -7.08
N ILE A 279 7.32 -8.51 -7.54
CA ILE A 279 6.14 -8.59 -6.68
C ILE A 279 5.92 -9.99 -6.11
N GLU A 280 6.38 -11.03 -6.81
CA GLU A 280 6.28 -12.40 -6.34
C GLU A 280 7.12 -12.62 -5.09
N LEU A 281 8.38 -12.17 -5.10
CA LEU A 281 9.24 -12.20 -3.90
C LEU A 281 8.71 -11.30 -2.80
N PHE A 282 8.15 -10.13 -3.15
CA PHE A 282 7.50 -9.24 -2.18
C PHE A 282 6.29 -9.89 -1.51
N THR A 283 5.68 -10.89 -2.15
CA THR A 283 4.52 -11.64 -1.66
C THR A 283 4.91 -12.90 -0.89
N ARG A 284 5.77 -13.76 -1.47
CA ARG A 284 6.22 -15.03 -0.87
C ARG A 284 6.97 -14.83 0.45
N GLY A 285 7.80 -13.79 0.55
CA GLY A 285 8.59 -13.53 1.75
C GLY A 285 7.72 -13.34 3.00
N PRO A 286 6.79 -12.37 3.02
CA PRO A 286 5.83 -12.22 4.12
C PRO A 286 4.91 -13.43 4.31
N LEU A 287 4.54 -14.15 3.24
CA LEU A 287 3.70 -15.35 3.35
C LEU A 287 4.35 -16.39 4.28
N GLN A 288 5.65 -16.66 4.12
CA GLN A 288 6.38 -17.54 5.04
C GLN A 288 6.78 -16.82 6.34
N ALA A 289 7.37 -15.64 6.27
CA ALA A 289 7.97 -14.95 7.42
C ALA A 289 6.97 -14.42 8.46
N GLN A 290 5.78 -14.05 8.02
CA GLN A 290 4.76 -13.39 8.84
C GLN A 290 3.55 -14.29 9.09
N MET A 291 3.30 -15.29 8.24
CA MET A 291 2.14 -16.18 8.37
C MET A 291 2.55 -17.65 8.51
N GLY A 292 3.78 -18.02 8.15
CA GLY A 292 4.21 -19.41 8.18
C GLY A 292 3.58 -20.26 7.07
N ILE A 293 3.06 -19.65 6.00
CA ILE A 293 2.46 -20.41 4.90
C ILE A 293 3.53 -20.68 3.84
N THR A 294 3.68 -21.94 3.47
CA THR A 294 4.64 -22.38 2.48
C THR A 294 4.07 -22.40 1.06
N SER A 295 4.95 -22.27 0.07
CA SER A 295 4.67 -22.03 -1.35
C SER A 295 5.68 -22.70 -2.27
N GLU A 296 5.21 -23.09 -3.46
CA GLU A 296 6.06 -23.59 -4.56
C GLU A 296 7.15 -22.59 -5.00
N ALA A 297 8.15 -23.11 -5.72
CA ALA A 297 9.27 -22.33 -6.28
C ALA A 297 8.84 -21.24 -7.28
N VAL A 298 9.70 -20.22 -7.48
CA VAL A 298 9.56 -19.22 -8.54
C VAL A 298 9.98 -19.81 -9.89
N GLU A 299 9.13 -19.74 -10.92
CA GLU A 299 9.56 -19.95 -12.30
C GLU A 299 10.15 -18.65 -12.89
N GLY A 300 11.45 -18.62 -13.21
CA GLY A 300 12.07 -17.51 -13.96
C GLY A 300 12.61 -16.33 -13.12
N GLY A 301 12.85 -16.51 -11.82
CA GLY A 301 13.39 -15.51 -10.89
C GLY A 301 14.86 -15.11 -11.13
N ALA A 302 15.20 -14.61 -12.32
CA ALA A 302 16.47 -13.96 -12.57
C ALA A 302 16.43 -12.53 -12.01
N GLY A 303 16.83 -12.39 -10.76
CA GLY A 303 17.14 -11.10 -10.16
C GLY A 303 16.97 -11.16 -8.65
N ILE A 304 18.08 -11.36 -7.96
CA ILE A 304 18.12 -11.51 -6.51
C ILE A 304 18.78 -10.27 -5.93
N VAL A 305 18.05 -9.50 -5.13
CA VAL A 305 18.56 -8.25 -4.55
C VAL A 305 18.74 -8.36 -3.05
N SER A 306 17.99 -9.24 -2.37
CA SER A 306 18.29 -9.57 -0.97
C SER A 306 17.98 -11.00 -0.49
N LEU A 307 17.85 -11.99 -1.39
CA LEU A 307 17.12 -13.23 -1.05
C LEU A 307 17.77 -14.13 0.00
N MET A 308 19.11 -14.18 0.06
CA MET A 308 19.80 -14.97 1.08
C MET A 308 19.47 -14.55 2.53
N ARG A 309 18.75 -13.43 2.72
CA ARG A 309 18.35 -12.87 4.02
C ARG A 309 16.88 -12.40 4.05
N MET A 310 16.12 -12.65 2.98
CA MET A 310 14.77 -12.13 2.72
C MET A 310 13.65 -12.77 3.52
N GLN A 311 13.93 -13.43 4.63
CA GLN A 311 12.88 -13.99 5.46
C GLN A 311 12.06 -15.11 4.76
N VAL A 312 12.48 -15.54 3.56
CA VAL A 312 12.08 -16.79 2.91
C VAL A 312 13.20 -17.79 3.21
N GLY A 313 12.88 -18.90 3.87
CA GLY A 313 13.84 -19.88 4.36
C GLY A 313 14.57 -20.69 3.29
N SER A 314 14.25 -20.51 2.01
CA SER A 314 14.78 -21.29 0.89
C SER A 314 15.26 -20.41 -0.28
N ASP A 315 16.06 -21.01 -1.17
CA ASP A 315 16.43 -20.41 -2.46
C ASP A 315 15.14 -19.99 -3.19
N PRO A 316 15.08 -18.84 -3.87
CA PRO A 316 13.90 -18.41 -4.62
C PRO A 316 13.38 -19.47 -5.61
N ASN A 317 14.29 -20.31 -6.12
CA ASN A 317 14.00 -21.37 -7.07
C ASN A 317 13.61 -22.69 -6.40
N ASP A 318 13.54 -22.74 -5.07
CA ASP A 318 13.07 -23.88 -4.30
C ASP A 318 11.69 -23.57 -3.67
N PRO A 319 10.86 -24.60 -3.43
CA PRO A 319 9.70 -24.45 -2.57
C PRO A 319 10.16 -24.07 -1.16
N THR A 320 9.28 -23.44 -0.40
CA THR A 320 9.49 -23.26 1.04
C THR A 320 8.94 -24.47 1.78
N GLU A 321 9.55 -24.81 2.92
CA GLU A 321 9.12 -25.90 3.79
C GLU A 321 9.13 -25.42 5.24
N ASP A 322 8.30 -26.01 6.10
CA ASP A 322 8.42 -25.90 7.55
C ASP A 322 8.10 -27.21 8.30
N ASP A 323 7.76 -27.12 9.59
CA ASP A 323 7.52 -28.27 10.48
C ASP A 323 6.34 -27.96 11.42
N ASP A 324 5.20 -27.60 10.84
CA ASP A 324 3.94 -27.37 11.56
C ASP A 324 3.02 -28.62 11.61
N GLY A 325 3.36 -29.67 10.86
CA GLY A 325 2.62 -30.93 10.77
C GLY A 325 1.56 -30.98 9.67
N VAL A 326 1.46 -29.96 8.82
CA VAL A 326 0.68 -29.91 7.58
C VAL A 326 1.63 -30.19 6.39
N PRO A 327 1.20 -30.91 5.33
CA PRO A 327 2.07 -31.16 4.18
C PRO A 327 2.36 -29.91 3.35
N ASP A 328 3.65 -29.61 3.15
CA ASP A 328 4.10 -28.54 2.27
C ASP A 328 3.98 -28.89 0.76
N PRO A 329 3.80 -27.89 -0.13
CA PRO A 329 3.44 -26.51 0.21
C PRO A 329 1.94 -26.35 0.52
N GLU A 330 1.57 -25.52 1.51
CA GLU A 330 0.14 -25.41 1.87
C GLU A 330 -0.66 -24.50 0.93
N ILE A 331 -0.06 -23.43 0.40
CA ILE A 331 -0.74 -22.64 -0.64
C ILE A 331 -0.65 -23.35 -1.98
N SER A 332 -1.78 -23.52 -2.66
CA SER A 332 -1.79 -24.10 -3.99
C SER A 332 -1.10 -23.19 -5.00
N HIS A 333 -0.52 -23.78 -6.06
CA HIS A 333 0.09 -23.00 -7.16
C HIS A 333 -0.89 -21.98 -7.76
N GLN A 334 -2.18 -22.35 -7.89
CA GLN A 334 -3.21 -21.46 -8.43
C GLN A 334 -3.49 -20.29 -7.48
N ASP A 335 -3.63 -20.55 -6.17
CA ASP A 335 -3.89 -19.51 -5.17
C ASP A 335 -2.70 -18.57 -5.03
N LEU A 336 -1.46 -19.08 -5.10
CA LEU A 336 -0.26 -18.26 -5.13
C LEU A 336 -0.23 -17.35 -6.38
N SER A 337 -0.49 -17.92 -7.56
CA SER A 337 -0.55 -17.16 -8.82
C SER A 337 -1.60 -16.06 -8.77
N ASP A 338 -2.79 -16.37 -8.25
CA ASP A 338 -3.89 -15.42 -8.11
C ASP A 338 -3.55 -14.35 -7.04
N LEU A 339 -2.95 -14.71 -5.91
CA LEU A 339 -2.46 -13.76 -4.89
C LEU A 339 -1.42 -12.78 -5.46
N ILE A 340 -0.46 -13.29 -6.23
CA ILE A 340 0.54 -12.48 -6.94
C ILE A 340 -0.16 -11.56 -7.94
N ALA A 341 -1.14 -12.04 -8.70
CA ALA A 341 -1.91 -11.21 -9.63
C ALA A 341 -2.69 -10.10 -8.90
N PHE A 342 -3.27 -10.40 -7.73
CA PHE A 342 -3.91 -9.39 -6.89
C PHE A 342 -2.90 -8.31 -6.47
N ALA A 343 -1.75 -8.69 -5.90
CA ALA A 343 -0.72 -7.73 -5.48
C ALA A 343 -0.12 -6.94 -6.66
N ARG A 344 0.10 -7.59 -7.81
CA ARG A 344 0.68 -6.99 -9.02
C ARG A 344 -0.25 -5.98 -9.66
N PHE A 345 -1.54 -6.27 -9.71
CA PHE A 345 -2.53 -5.46 -10.42
C PHE A 345 -3.41 -4.62 -9.49
N LEU A 346 -3.07 -4.52 -8.21
CA LEU A 346 -3.74 -3.61 -7.29
C LEU A 346 -3.43 -2.16 -7.67
N ALA A 347 -4.46 -1.39 -8.04
CA ALA A 347 -4.26 -0.03 -8.50
C ALA A 347 -3.66 0.90 -7.44
N PRO A 348 -2.86 1.90 -7.85
CA PRO A 348 -2.61 3.04 -6.99
C PRO A 348 -3.93 3.78 -6.69
N PRO A 349 -4.03 4.51 -5.57
CA PRO A 349 -5.18 5.36 -5.33
C PRO A 349 -5.31 6.42 -6.43
N ALA A 350 -6.53 6.73 -6.84
CA ALA A 350 -6.76 7.76 -7.84
C ALA A 350 -6.41 9.15 -7.29
N GLN A 351 -5.59 9.89 -8.04
CA GLN A 351 -5.29 11.29 -7.73
C GLN A 351 -6.58 12.13 -7.78
N VAL A 352 -6.73 13.03 -6.82
CA VAL A 352 -7.84 13.99 -6.79
C VAL A 352 -7.44 15.24 -7.57
N PRO A 353 -8.32 15.85 -8.38
CA PRO A 353 -8.01 17.10 -9.07
C PRO A 353 -7.47 18.18 -8.13
N PHE A 354 -6.35 18.81 -8.49
CA PHE A 354 -5.70 19.79 -7.63
C PHE A 354 -6.54 21.06 -7.51
N SER A 355 -6.80 21.45 -6.25
CA SER A 355 -7.32 22.77 -5.92
C SER A 355 -6.23 23.83 -6.12
N GLN A 356 -6.57 25.11 -6.07
CA GLN A 356 -5.55 26.16 -6.11
C GLN A 356 -4.54 26.02 -4.97
N ALA A 357 -5.01 25.66 -3.76
CA ALA A 357 -4.13 25.41 -2.62
C ALA A 357 -3.18 24.22 -2.88
N ALA A 358 -3.66 23.13 -3.50
CA ALA A 358 -2.81 22.01 -3.89
C ALA A 358 -1.80 22.38 -4.98
N LEU A 359 -2.16 23.24 -5.94
CA LEU A 359 -1.22 23.74 -6.95
C LEU A 359 -0.12 24.61 -6.31
N ASP A 360 -0.50 25.48 -5.38
CA ASP A 360 0.46 26.29 -4.62
C ASP A 360 1.37 25.40 -3.76
N GLY A 361 0.80 24.36 -3.14
CA GLY A 361 1.53 23.35 -2.37
C GLY A 361 2.48 22.51 -3.22
N GLN A 362 2.10 22.13 -4.44
CA GLN A 362 2.97 21.42 -5.38
C GLN A 362 4.19 22.27 -5.76
N ALA A 363 3.98 23.58 -6.02
CA ALA A 363 5.08 24.49 -6.32
C ALA A 363 6.03 24.68 -5.12
N GLN A 364 5.48 24.68 -3.90
CA GLN A 364 6.27 24.68 -2.67
C GLN A 364 7.05 23.40 -2.49
N PHE A 365 6.45 22.23 -2.74
CA PHE A 365 7.11 20.93 -2.66
C PHE A 365 8.38 20.89 -3.52
N ASP A 366 8.30 21.42 -4.74
CA ASP A 366 9.45 21.56 -5.63
C ASP A 366 10.48 22.58 -5.11
N THR A 367 10.02 23.77 -4.70
CA THR A 367 10.91 24.85 -4.20
C THR A 367 11.67 24.46 -2.93
N LEU A 368 11.08 23.61 -2.08
CA LEU A 368 11.69 23.10 -0.86
C LEU A 368 12.72 21.99 -1.13
N GLY A 369 12.85 21.51 -2.37
CA GLY A 369 13.74 20.41 -2.73
C GLY A 369 13.20 19.02 -2.38
N CYS A 370 11.91 18.87 -2.08
CA CYS A 370 11.33 17.56 -1.78
C CYS A 370 11.41 16.63 -3.01
N THR A 371 11.41 17.21 -4.21
CA THR A 371 11.55 16.52 -5.50
C THR A 371 12.93 15.92 -5.74
N SER A 372 13.96 16.22 -4.92
CA SER A 372 15.27 15.57 -5.04
C SER A 372 15.23 14.06 -4.75
N CYS A 373 14.27 13.60 -3.95
CA CYS A 373 14.01 12.16 -3.74
C CYS A 373 12.61 11.76 -4.21
N HIS A 374 11.59 12.60 -3.93
CA HIS A 374 10.21 12.33 -4.30
C HIS A 374 9.90 12.79 -5.74
N LEU A 375 10.53 12.14 -6.71
CA LEU A 375 10.38 12.44 -8.14
C LEU A 375 8.92 12.26 -8.60
N PRO A 376 8.29 13.28 -9.22
CA PRO A 376 6.87 13.21 -9.58
C PRO A 376 6.47 11.99 -10.42
N SER A 377 7.32 11.57 -11.34
CA SER A 377 7.05 10.44 -12.24
C SER A 377 8.32 9.69 -12.62
N LEU A 378 8.19 8.36 -12.76
CA LEU A 378 9.20 7.49 -13.37
C LEU A 378 8.72 6.96 -14.71
N ALA A 379 9.64 6.78 -15.67
CA ALA A 379 9.32 6.11 -16.92
C ALA A 379 9.13 4.60 -16.70
N SER A 380 8.13 4.00 -17.36
CA SER A 380 7.91 2.56 -17.32
C SER A 380 7.41 2.03 -18.66
N SER A 381 7.48 0.71 -18.84
CA SER A 381 6.95 0.03 -20.02
C SER A 381 5.41 0.08 -20.14
N ARG A 382 4.69 0.49 -19.09
CA ARG A 382 3.23 0.69 -19.09
C ARG A 382 2.81 2.17 -19.07
N GLY A 383 3.75 3.09 -19.31
CA GLY A 383 3.53 4.53 -19.23
C GLY A 383 4.18 5.17 -17.99
N PRO A 384 4.01 6.49 -17.78
CA PRO A 384 4.54 7.16 -16.61
C PRO A 384 3.94 6.59 -15.31
N VAL A 385 4.78 6.40 -14.30
CA VAL A 385 4.38 5.98 -12.94
C VAL A 385 4.49 7.21 -12.04
N GLU A 386 3.36 7.89 -11.83
CA GLU A 386 3.25 9.15 -11.08
C GLU A 386 3.19 8.91 -9.55
N ALA A 387 4.26 8.31 -9.02
CA ALA A 387 4.29 7.79 -7.66
C ALA A 387 5.01 8.70 -6.65
N TYR A 388 5.64 9.80 -7.09
CA TYR A 388 6.43 10.68 -6.20
C TYR A 388 7.54 9.90 -5.44
N THR A 389 8.38 9.20 -6.19
CA THR A 389 9.48 8.37 -5.69
C THR A 389 10.51 8.15 -6.79
N ASP A 390 11.78 8.06 -6.42
CA ASP A 390 12.90 7.60 -7.25
C ASP A 390 13.22 6.11 -7.09
N LEU A 391 12.57 5.43 -6.13
CA LEU A 391 12.85 4.05 -5.71
C LEU A 391 14.26 3.82 -5.13
N LEU A 392 15.02 4.87 -4.88
CA LEU A 392 16.37 4.83 -4.32
C LEU A 392 16.32 4.90 -2.78
N LEU A 393 17.44 4.50 -2.18
CA LEU A 393 17.70 4.59 -0.75
C LEU A 393 18.36 5.93 -0.43
N HIS A 394 17.88 6.59 0.62
CA HIS A 394 18.39 7.88 1.10
C HIS A 394 18.55 7.87 2.62
N ASP A 395 19.60 8.53 3.13
CA ASP A 395 19.78 8.75 4.57
C ASP A 395 18.71 9.72 5.12
N VAL A 396 17.75 9.19 5.88
CA VAL A 396 16.69 9.98 6.52
C VAL A 396 17.02 10.39 7.96
N GLY A 397 18.28 10.21 8.38
CA GLY A 397 18.81 10.68 9.64
C GLY A 397 18.77 9.69 10.81
N VAL A 398 19.63 9.94 11.80
CA VAL A 398 19.83 9.07 12.97
C VAL A 398 18.58 8.88 13.82
N ASP A 399 17.66 9.84 13.84
CA ASP A 399 16.44 9.73 14.63
C ASP A 399 15.45 8.72 14.02
N LEU A 400 15.59 8.40 12.73
CA LEU A 400 14.79 7.42 11.99
C LEU A 400 15.53 6.11 11.70
N VAL A 401 16.71 5.91 12.30
CA VAL A 401 17.50 4.69 12.11
C VAL A 401 16.79 3.46 12.71
N ASP A 402 16.72 2.36 11.97
CA ASP A 402 16.26 1.06 12.49
C ASP A 402 17.41 0.05 12.70
N ASN A 403 18.64 0.42 12.29
CA ASN A 403 19.87 -0.36 12.37
C ASN A 403 19.79 -1.75 11.70
N ILE A 404 18.79 -2.01 10.86
CA ILE A 404 18.67 -3.24 10.08
C ILE A 404 19.33 -3.04 8.72
N GLN A 405 20.45 -3.73 8.50
CA GLN A 405 21.14 -3.72 7.20
C GLN A 405 20.55 -4.78 6.26
N LEU A 406 20.15 -4.35 5.06
CA LEU A 406 19.71 -5.21 3.94
C LEU A 406 20.51 -4.84 2.69
N GLY A 407 21.17 -5.81 2.03
CA GLY A 407 21.99 -5.59 0.83
C GLY A 407 23.50 -5.78 1.03
N GLU A 408 24.27 -5.62 -0.05
CA GLU A 408 25.75 -5.71 -0.03
C GLU A 408 26.46 -4.43 0.43
N GLN A 409 25.80 -3.26 0.34
CA GLN A 409 26.45 -1.98 0.62
C GLN A 409 26.37 -1.58 2.12
N PRO A 410 27.46 -1.03 2.71
CA PRO A 410 27.53 -0.66 4.13
C PRO A 410 26.72 0.57 4.59
N ALA A 411 26.23 1.41 3.68
CA ALA A 411 25.53 2.68 4.01
C ALA A 411 24.13 2.48 4.67
N ALA A 412 23.73 1.22 4.81
CA ALA A 412 22.37 0.69 4.98
C ALA A 412 21.60 0.96 6.30
N LEU A 413 22.16 1.63 7.32
CA LEU A 413 21.48 1.69 8.63
C LEU A 413 20.40 2.77 8.68
N THR A 414 20.72 4.00 8.28
CA THR A 414 19.80 5.14 8.26
C THR A 414 19.07 5.28 6.93
N GLU A 415 19.47 4.49 5.94
CA GLU A 415 18.90 4.54 4.60
C GLU A 415 17.57 3.84 4.49
N PHE A 416 16.58 4.51 3.89
CA PHE A 416 15.29 3.93 3.53
C PHE A 416 14.95 4.28 2.10
N ARG A 417 14.19 3.39 1.46
CA ARG A 417 13.68 3.65 0.12
C ARG A 417 12.68 4.80 0.21
N THR A 418 12.79 5.79 -0.68
CA THR A 418 11.77 6.82 -0.87
C THR A 418 10.42 6.16 -1.13
N GLN A 419 9.51 6.15 -0.15
CA GLN A 419 8.19 5.53 -0.33
C GLN A 419 7.35 6.39 -1.27
N PRO A 420 6.50 5.78 -2.12
CA PRO A 420 5.65 6.55 -3.02
C PRO A 420 4.63 7.38 -2.24
N LEU A 421 4.35 8.59 -2.72
CA LEU A 421 3.41 9.52 -2.09
C LEU A 421 2.00 9.50 -2.71
N TRP A 422 1.74 8.69 -3.74
CA TRP A 422 0.39 8.50 -4.26
C TRP A 422 -0.59 8.01 -3.17
N GLY A 423 -1.72 8.68 -3.00
CA GLY A 423 -2.65 8.40 -1.89
C GLY A 423 -2.01 8.40 -0.51
N VAL A 424 -0.94 9.16 -0.26
CA VAL A 424 -0.23 9.15 1.03
C VAL A 424 -1.16 9.48 2.20
N SER A 425 -2.16 10.33 2.00
CA SER A 425 -3.19 10.65 3.00
C SER A 425 -3.98 9.44 3.51
N LEU A 426 -4.00 8.34 2.76
CA LEU A 426 -4.68 7.09 3.09
C LEU A 426 -3.78 6.10 3.87
N ALA A 427 -2.48 6.41 3.98
CA ALA A 427 -1.47 5.47 4.47
C ALA A 427 -1.17 5.57 5.97
N ALA A 428 -1.75 6.55 6.68
CA ALA A 428 -1.46 6.78 8.10
C ALA A 428 -1.55 5.48 8.93
N PRO A 429 -0.66 5.28 9.92
CA PRO A 429 0.40 6.22 10.34
C PRO A 429 1.62 6.25 9.41
N TYR A 430 2.50 7.23 9.59
CA TYR A 430 3.60 7.54 8.67
C TYR A 430 4.98 7.16 9.23
N LEU A 431 5.97 7.13 8.33
CA LEU A 431 7.34 6.66 8.54
C LEU A 431 7.41 5.13 8.69
N HIS A 432 8.62 4.57 8.65
CA HIS A 432 8.84 3.12 8.58
C HIS A 432 8.24 2.33 9.76
N ASP A 433 8.05 2.98 10.92
CA ASP A 433 7.52 2.38 12.14
C ASP A 433 6.15 2.95 12.58
N GLY A 434 5.58 3.88 11.80
CA GLY A 434 4.30 4.52 12.12
C GLY A 434 4.36 5.56 13.25
N ARG A 435 5.53 6.02 13.70
CA ARG A 435 5.59 6.98 14.84
C ARG A 435 4.91 8.32 14.57
N ALA A 436 4.76 8.72 13.31
CA ALA A 436 4.12 9.98 12.93
C ALA A 436 2.63 9.78 12.65
N ALA A 437 1.78 10.49 13.39
CA ALA A 437 0.33 10.41 13.25
C ALA A 437 -0.23 11.32 12.13
N THR A 438 0.53 12.32 11.69
CA THR A 438 0.13 13.29 10.67
C THR A 438 1.24 13.47 9.63
N LEU A 439 0.87 13.94 8.44
CA LEU A 439 1.83 14.28 7.39
C LEU A 439 2.82 15.36 7.86
N SER A 440 2.35 16.38 8.57
CA SER A 440 3.23 17.40 9.16
C SER A 440 4.25 16.80 10.12
N ALA A 441 3.83 15.89 11.02
CA ALA A 441 4.76 15.23 11.94
C ALA A 441 5.76 14.33 11.19
N ALA A 442 5.36 13.72 10.08
CA ALA A 442 6.26 12.95 9.22
C ALA A 442 7.30 13.85 8.54
N ILE A 443 6.88 14.99 7.97
CA ILE A 443 7.78 15.99 7.38
C ILE A 443 8.78 16.50 8.43
N GLU A 444 8.28 16.87 9.62
CA GLU A 444 9.10 17.38 10.73
C GLU A 444 10.12 16.36 11.25
N ALA A 445 9.88 15.06 11.06
CA ALA A 445 10.78 14.00 11.49
C ALA A 445 11.91 13.71 10.49
N HIS A 446 11.86 14.23 9.26
CA HIS A 446 12.92 13.99 8.28
C HIS A 446 14.26 14.56 8.77
N GLY A 447 15.32 13.76 8.70
CA GLY A 447 16.69 14.17 8.99
C GLY A 447 17.61 13.80 7.82
N GLY A 448 18.91 13.67 8.10
CA GLY A 448 19.90 13.26 7.09
C GLY A 448 19.89 14.18 5.87
N GLU A 449 19.80 13.60 4.68
CA GLU A 449 19.73 14.28 3.38
C GLU A 449 18.52 15.21 3.28
N ALA A 450 17.39 14.82 3.89
CA ALA A 450 16.16 15.61 3.86
C ALA A 450 16.11 16.74 4.92
N ALA A 451 17.16 16.94 5.72
CA ALA A 451 17.16 17.94 6.80
C ALA A 451 17.00 19.38 6.28
N ALA A 452 17.60 19.71 5.13
CA ALA A 452 17.48 21.04 4.53
C ALA A 452 16.03 21.33 4.10
N SER A 453 15.37 20.38 3.44
CA SER A 453 13.95 20.50 3.05
C SER A 453 13.03 20.59 4.26
N ARG A 454 13.26 19.80 5.31
CA ARG A 454 12.52 19.92 6.58
C ARG A 454 12.69 21.32 7.18
N ASP A 455 13.91 21.81 7.29
CA ASP A 455 14.18 23.10 7.92
C ASP A 455 13.55 24.26 7.13
N ALA A 456 13.52 24.16 5.80
CA ALA A 456 12.80 25.10 4.95
C ALA A 456 11.28 25.01 5.15
N TYR A 457 10.70 23.81 5.27
CA TYR A 457 9.28 23.62 5.63
C TYR A 457 8.94 24.26 6.99
N LEU A 458 9.84 24.13 7.97
CA LEU A 458 9.68 24.74 9.30
C LEU A 458 9.73 26.28 9.30
N LEU A 459 10.18 26.90 8.20
CA LEU A 459 10.15 28.36 8.03
C LEU A 459 8.92 28.87 7.28
N LEU A 460 8.14 27.98 6.65
CA LEU A 460 6.88 28.34 6.02
C LEU A 460 5.85 28.85 7.05
N SER A 461 5.02 29.79 6.61
CA SER A 461 3.84 30.22 7.36
C SER A 461 2.81 29.08 7.47
N GLU A 462 1.87 29.20 8.40
CA GLU A 462 0.81 28.20 8.61
C GLU A 462 0.02 27.91 7.34
N SER A 463 -0.42 28.94 6.62
CA SER A 463 -1.16 28.79 5.36
C SER A 463 -0.32 28.12 4.26
N GLU A 464 0.99 28.35 4.22
CA GLU A 464 1.87 27.70 3.25
C GLU A 464 2.06 26.22 3.59
N ARG A 465 2.20 25.87 4.87
CA ARG A 465 2.21 24.46 5.28
C ARG A 465 0.89 23.77 4.95
N GLU A 466 -0.25 24.43 5.19
CA GLU A 466 -1.57 23.90 4.84
C GLU A 466 -1.71 23.64 3.34
N ASN A 467 -1.18 24.52 2.47
CA ASN A 467 -1.16 24.30 1.02
C ASN A 467 -0.34 23.05 0.66
N LEU A 468 0.86 22.89 1.25
CA LEU A 468 1.69 21.69 1.05
C LEU A 468 0.98 20.41 1.51
N ILE A 469 0.33 20.44 2.67
CA ILE A 469 -0.45 19.30 3.16
C ILE A 469 -1.64 19.01 2.24
N THR A 470 -2.34 20.04 1.76
CA THR A 470 -3.44 19.89 0.80
C THR A 470 -2.95 19.24 -0.50
N PHE A 471 -1.76 19.59 -0.98
CA PHE A 471 -1.15 18.92 -2.13
C PHE A 471 -0.95 17.42 -1.87
N LEU A 472 -0.33 17.05 -0.75
CA LEU A 472 -0.13 15.63 -0.38
C LEU A 472 -1.45 14.89 -0.16
N GLU A 473 -2.51 15.56 0.28
CA GLU A 473 -3.84 14.98 0.42
C GLU A 473 -4.56 14.75 -0.92
N HIS A 474 -4.14 15.45 -1.97
CA HIS A 474 -4.68 15.30 -3.32
C HIS A 474 -3.90 14.30 -4.18
N LEU A 475 -2.68 13.92 -3.79
CA LEU A 475 -1.95 12.78 -4.36
C LEU A 475 -2.69 11.48 -4.04
#